data_AF-A0A7K0K5H3-F1
#
_entry.id   AF-A0A7K0K5H3-F1
#
_cell.length_a   1.000
_cell.length_b   1.000
_cell.length_c   1.000
_cell.angle_alpha   90.00
_cell.angle_beta   90.00
_cell.angle_gamma   90.00
#
_symmetry.space_group_name_H-M   'P 1'
#
loop_
_entity.id
_entity.type
_entity.pdbx_description
1 polymer ?
#
loop_
_entity_poly.entity_id
_entity_poly.type
_entity_poly.pdbx_seq_one_letter_code
_entity_poly.pdbx_strand_id
1 'polypeptide(L)'
;MNTKEIKSIEQENTDRIIARAASLGYEIRHITPDGRFRKIAVEPASMDGYAPWIDGDFGEFNVNPVSHSGGFTIDELEKVAEGYQRAAALIRELEATSIDNLVEYHAE
;
A
#
# COMPACT_ATOMS: atom_id res chain seq x y z
N MET A 1 -35.27 -12.03 -3.23
CA MET A 1 -34.08 -12.48 -2.47
C MET A 1 -32.94 -11.58 -2.88
N ASN A 2 -32.42 -10.79 -1.93
CA ASN A 2 -31.23 -9.98 -2.16
C ASN A 2 -30.06 -10.77 -1.55
N THR A 3 -29.45 -11.64 -2.34
CA THR A 3 -28.29 -12.44 -1.93
C THR A 3 -27.11 -11.49 -1.88
N LYS A 4 -26.85 -10.90 -0.71
CA LYS A 4 -25.53 -10.31 -0.45
C LYS A 4 -24.54 -11.47 -0.54
N GLU A 5 -23.62 -11.39 -1.47
CA GLU A 5 -22.45 -12.28 -1.54
C GLU A 5 -21.78 -12.25 -0.16
N ILE A 6 -21.68 -13.42 0.48
CA ILE A 6 -20.95 -13.55 1.74
C ILE A 6 -19.47 -13.66 1.34
N LYS A 7 -18.73 -12.57 1.51
CA LYS A 7 -17.28 -12.56 1.33
C LYS A 7 -16.61 -13.30 2.48
N SER A 8 -15.46 -13.92 2.22
CA SER A 8 -14.64 -14.46 3.31
C SER A 8 -14.02 -13.30 4.11
N ILE A 9 -13.60 -13.57 5.35
CA ILE A 9 -12.95 -12.57 6.20
C ILE A 9 -11.66 -12.05 5.53
N GLU A 10 -10.94 -12.92 4.83
CA GLU A 10 -9.72 -12.57 4.09
C GLU A 10 -10.01 -11.63 2.92
N GLN A 11 -11.11 -11.86 2.19
CA GLN A 11 -11.54 -10.95 1.14
C GLN A 11 -11.95 -9.59 1.71
N GLU A 12 -12.68 -9.56 2.83
CA GLU A 12 -13.06 -8.31 3.49
C GLU A 12 -11.84 -7.52 3.99
N ASN A 13 -10.84 -8.22 4.56
CA ASN A 13 -9.58 -7.60 4.97
C ASN A 13 -8.81 -7.03 3.77
N THR A 14 -8.76 -7.77 2.66
CA THR A 14 -8.10 -7.36 1.43
C THR A 14 -8.77 -6.11 0.85
N ASP A 15 -10.09 -6.12 0.72
CA ASP A 15 -10.88 -4.97 0.25
C ASP A 15 -10.67 -3.74 1.15
N ARG A 16 -10.65 -3.94 2.47
CA ARG A 16 -10.41 -2.87 3.45
C ARG A 16 -9.03 -2.23 3.26
N ILE A 17 -7.99 -3.05 3.07
CA ILE A 17 -6.62 -2.57 2.88
C ILE A 17 -6.47 -1.84 1.55
N ILE A 18 -7.07 -2.35 0.47
CA ILE A 18 -7.07 -1.67 -0.83
C ILE A 18 -7.77 -0.30 -0.72
N ALA A 19 -8.95 -0.25 -0.10
CA ALA A 19 -9.67 1.00 0.13
C ALA A 19 -8.87 1.98 1.01
N ARG A 20 -8.16 1.44 2.01
CA ARG A 20 -7.31 2.24 2.91
C ARG A 20 -6.11 2.83 2.16
N ALA A 21 -5.41 2.04 1.36
CA ALA A 21 -4.34 2.49 0.50
C ALA A 21 -4.82 3.62 -0.42
N ALA A 22 -5.96 3.43 -1.10
CA ALA A 22 -6.56 4.45 -1.97
C ALA A 22 -6.85 5.75 -1.22
N SER A 23 -7.39 5.67 0.00
CA SER A 23 -7.65 6.86 0.85
C SER A 23 -6.38 7.62 1.25
N LEU A 24 -5.23 6.95 1.24
CA LEU A 24 -3.91 7.52 1.54
C LEU A 24 -3.14 7.94 0.27
N GLY A 25 -3.76 7.85 -0.90
CA GLY A 25 -3.14 8.20 -2.18
C GLY A 25 -2.19 7.12 -2.71
N TYR A 26 -2.40 5.87 -2.31
CA TYR A 26 -1.65 4.70 -2.76
C TYR A 26 -2.53 3.72 -3.51
N GLU A 27 -1.91 2.96 -4.39
CA GLU A 27 -2.49 1.82 -5.07
C GLU A 27 -1.71 0.57 -4.70
N ILE A 28 -2.43 -0.47 -4.26
CA ILE A 28 -1.83 -1.79 -4.11
C ILE A 28 -1.81 -2.41 -5.49
N ARG A 29 -0.64 -2.79 -5.99
CA ARG A 29 -0.51 -3.42 -7.31
C ARG A 29 -0.62 -4.91 -7.24
N HIS A 30 -0.12 -5.50 -6.15
CA HIS A 30 -0.07 -6.94 -6.00
C HIS A 30 0.01 -7.38 -4.53
N ILE A 31 -0.69 -8.46 -4.20
CA ILE A 31 -0.60 -9.20 -2.92
C ILE A 31 -0.41 -10.68 -3.25
N THR A 32 0.67 -11.29 -2.75
CA THR A 32 0.87 -12.74 -2.70
C THR A 32 0.95 -13.17 -1.24
N PRO A 33 -0.07 -13.87 -0.72
CA PRO A 33 -0.05 -14.40 0.65
C PRO A 33 0.57 -15.81 0.74
N ASP A 34 1.08 -16.38 -0.36
CA ASP A 34 1.70 -17.72 -0.38
C ASP A 34 2.86 -17.81 0.62
N GLY A 35 2.86 -18.85 1.46
CA GLY A 35 3.91 -19.12 2.45
C GLY A 35 5.31 -19.27 1.85
N ARG A 36 5.45 -19.48 0.54
CA ARG A 36 6.76 -19.46 -0.15
C ARG A 36 7.21 -18.06 -0.58
N PHE A 37 6.26 -17.16 -0.86
CA PHE A 37 6.50 -15.81 -1.37
C PHE A 37 5.43 -14.87 -0.82
N ARG A 38 5.74 -14.18 0.28
CA ARG A 38 4.84 -13.24 0.95
C ARG A 38 5.15 -11.82 0.50
N LYS A 39 4.47 -11.34 -0.52
CA LYS A 39 4.79 -10.05 -1.14
C LYS A 39 3.58 -9.11 -1.18
N ILE A 40 3.80 -7.85 -0.86
CA ILE A 40 2.84 -6.75 -1.14
C ILE A 40 3.60 -5.65 -1.87
N ALA A 41 3.14 -5.27 -3.05
CA ALA A 41 3.68 -4.13 -3.79
C ALA A 41 2.68 -2.99 -3.78
N VAL A 42 3.12 -1.80 -3.33
CA VAL A 42 2.30 -0.60 -3.25
C VAL A 42 3.02 0.56 -3.90
N GLU A 43 2.31 1.28 -4.77
CA GLU A 43 2.82 2.47 -5.43
C GLU A 43 1.93 3.69 -5.13
N PRO A 44 2.47 4.91 -5.23
CA PRO A 44 1.64 6.10 -5.23
C PRO A 44 0.60 6.07 -6.37
N ALA A 45 -0.67 6.35 -6.07
CA ALA A 45 -1.75 6.34 -7.07
C ALA A 45 -1.62 7.47 -8.11
N SER A 46 -0.84 8.50 -7.80
CA SER A 46 -0.44 9.52 -8.77
C SER A 46 1.04 9.37 -9.10
N MET A 47 1.41 9.58 -10.37
CA MET A 47 2.81 9.81 -10.77
C MET A 47 3.40 11.12 -10.20
N ASP A 48 2.71 11.76 -9.26
CA ASP A 48 3.21 12.89 -8.50
C ASP A 48 4.34 12.38 -7.60
N GLY A 49 5.58 12.65 -8.04
CA GLY A 49 6.81 12.08 -7.51
C GLY A 49 7.21 12.59 -6.13
N TYR A 50 6.25 12.76 -5.21
CA TYR A 50 6.47 13.21 -3.84
C TYR A 50 6.11 12.15 -2.80
N ALA A 51 5.46 11.05 -3.19
CA ALA A 51 5.21 9.90 -2.33
C ALA A 51 6.21 8.77 -2.66
N PRO A 52 6.79 8.10 -1.65
CA PRO A 52 7.69 6.98 -1.87
C PRO A 52 6.94 5.72 -2.31
N TRP A 53 7.63 4.76 -2.90
CA TRP A 53 7.06 3.43 -3.16
C TRP A 53 7.24 2.54 -1.94
N ILE A 54 6.39 1.54 -1.76
CA ILE A 54 6.47 0.62 -0.62
C ILE A 54 6.49 -0.81 -1.15
N ASP A 55 7.53 -1.55 -0.77
CA ASP A 55 7.64 -2.99 -1.03
C ASP A 55 7.60 -3.73 0.30
N GLY A 56 6.67 -4.67 0.44
CA GLY A 56 6.59 -5.61 1.55
C GLY A 56 7.08 -6.99 1.13
N ASP A 57 7.99 -7.57 1.90
CA ASP A 57 8.43 -8.97 1.73
C ASP A 57 8.51 -9.65 3.10
N PHE A 58 7.91 -10.85 3.24
CA PHE A 58 7.84 -11.63 4.48
C PHE A 58 7.33 -10.87 5.71
N GLY A 59 6.54 -9.80 5.53
CA GLY A 59 5.99 -8.97 6.61
C GLY A 59 6.89 -7.80 7.02
N GLU A 60 8.04 -7.63 6.37
CA GLU A 60 8.88 -6.44 6.50
C GLU A 60 8.60 -5.47 5.35
N PHE A 61 8.44 -4.18 5.65
CA PHE A 61 8.15 -3.15 4.66
C PHE A 61 9.35 -2.23 4.45
N ASN A 62 9.73 -2.06 3.19
CA ASN A 62 10.75 -1.13 2.74
C ASN A 62 10.10 0.07 2.07
N VAL A 63 10.56 1.26 2.42
CA VAL A 63 10.16 2.52 1.79
C VAL A 63 11.24 2.91 0.78
N ASN A 64 10.92 2.85 -0.50
CA ASN A 64 11.82 3.28 -1.56
C ASN A 64 11.74 4.81 -1.69
N PRO A 65 12.85 5.52 -1.46
CA PRO A 65 12.81 6.97 -1.40
C PRO A 65 12.43 7.59 -2.75
N VAL A 66 11.71 8.70 -2.67
CA VAL A 66 11.47 9.59 -3.81
C VAL A 66 12.81 9.96 -4.45
N SER A 67 12.95 9.66 -5.74
CA SER A 67 14.10 10.07 -6.54
C SER A 67 13.76 11.35 -7.30
N HIS A 68 14.60 12.38 -7.16
CA HIS A 68 14.45 13.64 -7.87
C HIS A 68 15.80 14.17 -8.35
N SER A 69 15.83 14.73 -9.57
CA SER A 69 17.04 15.36 -10.12
C SER A 69 17.12 16.83 -9.70
N GLY A 70 17.81 17.11 -8.58
CA GLY A 70 18.01 18.48 -8.08
C GLY A 70 17.65 18.62 -6.61
N GLY A 71 17.45 19.87 -6.16
CA GLY A 71 16.95 20.17 -4.82
C GLY A 71 15.45 20.45 -4.85
N PHE A 72 14.77 20.19 -3.73
CA PHE A 72 13.37 20.57 -3.54
C PHE A 72 13.26 22.04 -3.14
N THR A 73 12.24 22.72 -3.65
CA THR A 73 11.73 23.94 -3.03
C THR A 73 11.10 23.64 -1.67
N ILE A 74 10.81 24.67 -0.86
CA ILE A 74 10.17 24.47 0.45
C ILE A 74 8.80 23.80 0.29
N ASP A 75 7.98 24.26 -0.66
CA ASP A 75 6.65 23.70 -0.92
C ASP A 75 6.73 22.22 -1.37
N GLU A 76 7.74 21.86 -2.16
CA GLU A 76 7.96 20.45 -2.56
C GLU A 76 8.46 19.60 -1.39
N LEU A 77 9.29 20.15 -0.52
CA LEU A 77 9.73 19.47 0.69
C LEU A 77 8.56 19.13 1.61
N GLU A 78 7.58 20.03 1.74
CA GLU A 78 6.34 19.78 2.49
C GLU A 78 5.54 18.62 1.87
N LYS A 79 5.38 18.61 0.54
CA LYS A 79 4.71 17.50 -0.17
C LYS A 79 5.42 16.16 0.02
N VAL A 80 6.75 16.15 -0.02
CA VAL A 80 7.55 14.95 0.27
C VAL A 80 7.28 14.48 1.70
N ALA A 81 7.36 15.37 2.68
CA ALA A 81 7.12 15.03 4.07
C ALA A 81 5.71 14.44 4.28
N GLU A 82 4.68 15.04 3.68
CA GLU A 82 3.32 14.49 3.71
C GLU A 82 3.24 13.10 3.05
N GLY A 83 3.93 12.89 1.92
CA GLY A 83 4.02 11.59 1.24
C GLY A 83 4.56 10.49 2.14
N TYR A 84 5.66 10.77 2.86
CA TYR A 84 6.24 9.85 3.84
C TYR A 84 5.33 9.62 5.06
N GLN A 85 4.59 10.63 5.52
CA GLN A 85 3.62 10.45 6.59
C GLN A 85 2.49 9.50 6.18
N ARG A 86 1.98 9.63 4.94
CA ARG A 86 0.96 8.71 4.40
C ARG A 86 1.53 7.29 4.21
N ALA A 87 2.78 7.16 3.76
CA ALA A 87 3.45 5.86 3.67
C ALA A 87 3.54 5.17 5.04
N ALA A 88 4.00 5.89 6.06
CA ALA A 88 4.11 5.36 7.42
C ALA A 88 2.74 4.95 7.99
N ALA A 89 1.68 5.71 7.70
CA ALA A 89 0.32 5.35 8.08
C ALA A 89 -0.14 4.05 7.41
N LEU A 90 0.12 3.89 6.11
CA LEU A 90 -0.24 2.68 5.37
C LEU A 90 0.54 1.46 5.85
N ILE A 91 1.85 1.59 6.07
CA ILE A 91 2.70 0.50 6.59
C ILE A 91 2.17 -0.02 7.93
N ARG A 92 1.78 0.87 8.85
CA ARG A 92 1.19 0.45 10.13
C ARG A 92 -0.11 -0.33 9.98
N GLU A 93 -0.94 0.02 9.00
CA GLU A 93 -2.18 -0.72 8.72
C GLU A 93 -1.88 -2.11 8.13
N LEU A 94 -0.84 -2.19 7.29
CA LEU A 94 -0.36 -3.44 6.71
C LEU A 94 0.30 -4.33 7.78
N GLU A 95 1.12 -3.78 8.67
CA GLU A 95 1.71 -4.52 9.81
C GLU A 95 0.63 -5.04 10.77
N ALA A 96 -0.42 -4.25 11.00
CA ALA A 96 -1.55 -4.64 11.84
C ALA A 96 -2.39 -5.77 11.21
N THR A 97 -2.30 -5.98 9.90
CA THR A 97 -3.02 -7.02 9.19
C THR A 97 -2.06 -8.09 8.69
N SER A 98 -2.03 -9.25 9.37
CA SER A 98 -1.22 -10.38 8.90
C SER A 98 -1.49 -10.66 7.42
N ILE A 99 -0.42 -10.78 6.62
CA ILE A 99 -0.53 -11.11 5.19
C ILE A 99 -1.23 -12.46 4.97
N ASP A 100 -1.16 -13.37 5.94
CA ASP A 100 -1.88 -14.66 5.92
C ASP A 100 -3.40 -14.50 5.97
N ASN A 101 -3.90 -13.31 6.36
CA ASN A 101 -5.32 -12.98 6.41
C ASN A 101 -5.78 -12.18 5.17
N LEU A 102 -4.98 -12.20 4.09
CA LEU A 102 -5.28 -11.56 2.82
C LEU A 102 -5.45 -12.61 1.72
N VAL A 103 -6.19 -12.27 0.67
CA VAL A 103 -6.27 -13.08 -0.55
C VAL A 103 -5.31 -12.54 -1.61
N GLU A 104 -4.97 -13.40 -2.56
CA GLU A 104 -4.22 -12.99 -3.73
C GLU A 104 -4.96 -11.89 -4.49
N TYR A 105 -4.22 -10.85 -4.87
CA TYR A 105 -4.79 -9.68 -5.57
C TYR A 105 -3.77 -9.13 -6.56
N HIS A 106 -4.23 -8.78 -7.75
CA HIS A 106 -3.46 -8.12 -8.79
C HIS A 106 -4.32 -7.00 -9.38
N ALA A 107 -3.80 -5.78 -9.40
CA ALA A 107 -4.45 -4.67 -10.08
C ALA A 107 -4.27 -4.82 -11.60
N GLU A 108 -5.35 -4.59 -12.37
CA GLU A 108 -5.33 -4.58 -13.84
C GLU A 108 -4.61 -3.34 -14.41
#